data_AF-A0A3Q2E3H8-F1
#
_entry.id   AF-A0A3Q2E3H8-F1
#
_cell.length_a   1.000
_cell.length_b   1.000
_cell.length_c   1.000
_cell.angle_alpha   90.00
_cell.angle_beta   90.00
_cell.angle_gamma   90.00
#
_symmetry.space_group_name_H-M   'P 1'
#
loop_
_entity.id
_entity.type
_entity.pdbx_description
1 polymer ?
#
loop_
_entity_poly.entity_id
_entity_poly.type
_entity_poly.pdbx_seq_one_letter_code
_entity_poly.pdbx_strand_id
1 'polypeptide(L)'
;MVENESSIQLYSQYMEVNSVTQSSLERYKRLTNGVFLNEVMRIIDPNPKVERLYNSGKDDQMLRVQNFSILNRHLRAFYQEDLQQLILMPLPNVALLGQDPLTEAAVEELRRLLLLLLGCAVQCENKETFIQQIQSLDIETQAAIAICIQQVTQDPRVVLPLQWEELVEAEGADLQRAFSSMAKQIQSLLAQRDTHLEVRLLMNQ
;
A
#
# COMPACT_ATOMS: atom_id res chain seq x y z
N MET A 1 -5.37 52.49 -22.27
CA MET A 1 -6.25 51.30 -22.20
C MET A 1 -5.35 50.07 -22.27
N VAL A 2 -4.77 49.65 -21.14
CA VAL A 2 -3.77 48.56 -21.05
C VAL A 2 -4.12 47.62 -19.88
N GLU A 3 -5.40 47.24 -19.74
CA GLU A 3 -5.88 46.39 -18.63
C GLU A 3 -6.53 45.08 -19.10
N ASN A 4 -6.59 44.81 -20.42
CA ASN A 4 -7.41 43.72 -20.94
C ASN A 4 -6.64 42.43 -21.29
N GLU A 5 -5.34 42.50 -21.59
CA GLU A 5 -4.55 41.30 -21.93
C GLU A 5 -4.11 40.50 -20.70
N SER A 6 -3.75 41.18 -19.61
CA SER A 6 -3.33 40.57 -18.34
C SER A 6 -4.47 39.75 -17.71
N SER A 7 -5.69 40.29 -17.75
CA SER A 7 -6.88 39.64 -17.19
C SER A 7 -7.23 38.36 -17.96
N ILE A 8 -7.12 38.37 -19.29
CA ILE A 8 -7.41 37.20 -20.14
C ILE A 8 -6.37 36.10 -19.93
N GLN A 9 -5.09 36.44 -19.77
CA GLN A 9 -4.04 35.47 -19.42
C GLN A 9 -4.26 34.85 -18.05
N LEU A 10 -4.63 35.63 -17.03
CA LEU A 10 -4.98 35.09 -15.70
C LEU A 10 -6.18 34.15 -15.78
N TYR A 11 -7.27 34.51 -16.48
CA TYR A 11 -8.43 33.62 -16.64
C TYR A 11 -8.08 32.32 -17.37
N SER A 12 -7.25 32.36 -18.42
CA SER A 12 -6.77 31.16 -19.12
C SER A 12 -5.93 30.28 -18.19
N GLN A 13 -5.03 30.88 -17.42
CA GLN A 13 -4.17 30.16 -16.47
C GLN A 13 -4.98 29.56 -15.30
N TYR A 14 -6.00 30.26 -14.80
CA TYR A 14 -6.93 29.73 -13.80
C TYR A 14 -7.78 28.57 -14.34
N MET A 15 -8.23 28.64 -15.59
CA MET A 15 -8.98 27.56 -16.25
C MET A 15 -8.11 26.33 -16.49
N GLU A 16 -6.86 26.51 -16.93
CA GLU A 16 -5.89 25.42 -17.13
C GLU A 16 -5.54 24.75 -15.80
N VAL A 17 -5.23 25.53 -14.76
CA VAL A 17 -4.92 25.00 -13.42
C VAL A 17 -6.12 24.24 -12.84
N ASN A 18 -7.35 24.74 -13.01
CA ASN A 18 -8.57 24.04 -12.58
C ASN A 18 -8.80 22.73 -13.36
N SER A 19 -8.51 22.69 -14.66
CA SER A 19 -8.66 21.47 -15.46
C SER A 19 -7.62 20.39 -15.09
N VAL A 20 -6.36 20.77 -14.85
CA VAL A 20 -5.28 19.85 -14.45
C VAL A 20 -5.49 19.32 -13.03
N THR A 21 -5.96 20.16 -12.11
CA THR A 21 -6.29 19.77 -10.74
C THR A 21 -7.53 18.88 -10.69
N GLN A 22 -8.57 19.16 -11.48
CA GLN A 22 -9.73 18.28 -11.63
C GLN A 22 -9.33 16.90 -12.18
N SER A 23 -8.49 16.85 -13.21
CA SER A 23 -7.97 15.58 -13.76
C SER A 23 -7.14 14.79 -12.75
N SER A 24 -6.34 15.47 -11.93
CA SER A 24 -5.51 14.82 -10.91
C SER A 24 -6.33 14.32 -9.72
N LEU A 25 -7.35 15.07 -9.31
CA LEU A 25 -8.31 14.65 -8.29
C LEU A 25 -9.13 13.43 -8.75
N GLU A 26 -9.56 13.39 -10.00
CA GLU A 26 -10.27 12.23 -10.57
C GLU A 26 -9.38 10.97 -10.61
N ARG A 27 -8.12 11.11 -11.03
CA ARG A 27 -7.14 10.01 -10.97
C ARG A 27 -6.93 9.53 -9.53
N TYR A 28 -6.80 10.45 -8.58
CA TYR A 28 -6.67 10.11 -7.17
C TYR A 28 -7.92 9.38 -6.65
N LYS A 29 -9.13 9.86 -6.95
CA LYS A 29 -10.39 9.20 -6.58
C LYS A 29 -10.53 7.80 -7.18
N ARG A 30 -10.05 7.59 -8.41
CA ARG A 30 -10.00 6.26 -9.03
C ARG A 30 -9.06 5.31 -8.26
N LEU A 31 -7.97 5.83 -7.72
CA LEU A 31 -7.05 5.07 -6.88
C LEU A 31 -7.69 4.73 -5.52
N THR A 32 -8.38 5.71 -4.92
CA THR A 32 -8.89 5.60 -3.55
C THR A 32 -10.28 4.97 -3.41
N ASN A 33 -10.92 4.60 -4.52
CA ASN A 33 -12.15 3.81 -4.49
C ASN A 33 -11.91 2.30 -4.25
N GLY A 34 -10.65 1.87 -4.27
CA GLY A 34 -10.20 0.50 -4.05
C GLY A 34 -10.43 -0.47 -5.21
N VAL A 35 -11.23 -0.12 -6.23
CA VAL A 35 -11.52 -1.02 -7.37
C VAL A 35 -10.28 -1.21 -8.25
N PHE A 36 -9.67 -0.10 -8.67
CA PHE A 36 -8.51 -0.14 -9.56
C PHE A 36 -7.33 -0.94 -8.95
N LEU A 37 -7.06 -0.76 -7.66
CA LEU A 37 -5.96 -1.48 -7.00
C LEU A 37 -6.24 -2.98 -6.84
N ASN A 38 -7.51 -3.37 -6.67
CA ASN A 38 -7.88 -4.78 -6.73
C ASN A 38 -7.71 -5.36 -8.15
N GLU A 39 -8.03 -4.60 -9.19
CA GLU A 39 -7.79 -5.02 -10.57
C GLU A 39 -6.29 -5.24 -10.82
N VAL A 40 -5.44 -4.32 -10.35
CA VAL A 40 -3.98 -4.47 -10.42
C VAL A 40 -3.52 -5.72 -9.68
N MET A 41 -4.02 -5.96 -8.45
CA MET A 41 -3.67 -7.16 -7.70
C MET A 41 -4.05 -8.45 -8.43
N ARG A 42 -5.15 -8.46 -9.19
CA ARG A 42 -5.56 -9.62 -10.02
C ARG A 42 -4.71 -9.84 -11.26
N ILE A 43 -4.04 -8.80 -11.75
CA ILE A 43 -3.04 -8.94 -12.82
C ILE A 43 -1.77 -9.56 -12.25
N ILE A 44 -1.40 -9.19 -11.02
CA ILE A 44 -0.22 -9.70 -10.31
C ILE A 44 -0.43 -11.17 -9.89
N ASP A 45 -1.57 -11.46 -9.25
CA ASP A 45 -1.98 -12.79 -8.81
C ASP A 45 -3.36 -13.13 -9.39
N PRO A 46 -3.41 -13.86 -10.53
CA PRO A 46 -4.65 -14.26 -11.18
C PRO A 46 -5.43 -15.35 -10.44
N ASN A 47 -4.85 -15.96 -9.39
CA ASN A 47 -5.44 -17.12 -8.71
C ASN A 47 -6.78 -16.71 -8.05
N PRO A 48 -7.85 -17.54 -8.12
CA PRO A 48 -9.21 -17.06 -7.99
C PRO A 48 -9.59 -16.87 -6.51
N LYS A 49 -9.21 -15.73 -5.92
CA LYS A 49 -9.80 -15.21 -4.69
C LYS A 49 -11.05 -14.42 -5.10
N VAL A 50 -12.12 -15.16 -5.46
CA VAL A 50 -13.36 -14.70 -6.11
C VAL A 50 -14.21 -13.80 -5.19
N GLU A 51 -13.71 -12.61 -4.90
CA GLU A 51 -14.48 -11.59 -4.21
C GLU A 51 -15.01 -10.59 -5.22
N ARG A 52 -16.32 -10.35 -5.19
CA ARG A 52 -16.95 -9.35 -6.04
C ARG A 52 -16.43 -7.97 -5.61
N LEU A 53 -15.92 -7.20 -6.57
CA LEU A 53 -15.62 -5.80 -6.34
C LEU A 53 -16.92 -5.02 -6.36
N TYR A 54 -17.06 -4.09 -5.43
CA TYR A 54 -18.27 -3.29 -5.33
C TYR A 54 -18.04 -1.96 -6.04
N ASN A 55 -18.65 -1.82 -7.22
CA ASN A 55 -18.63 -0.60 -8.00
C ASN A 55 -20.07 -0.10 -8.20
N SER A 56 -20.49 0.89 -7.42
CA SER A 56 -21.83 1.49 -7.53
C SER A 56 -21.85 2.78 -8.37
N GLY A 57 -20.72 3.20 -8.95
CA GLY A 57 -20.60 4.49 -9.66
C GLY A 57 -20.80 5.75 -8.79
N LYS A 58 -21.09 5.58 -7.49
CA LYS A 58 -21.20 6.62 -6.47
C LYS A 58 -20.08 6.44 -5.45
N ASP A 59 -19.57 7.55 -4.95
CA ASP A 59 -18.54 7.57 -3.92
C ASP A 59 -19.14 7.16 -2.57
N ASP A 60 -19.08 5.85 -2.26
CA ASP A 60 -19.65 5.26 -1.06
C ASP A 60 -18.53 4.76 -0.14
N GLN A 61 -18.46 5.35 1.06
CA GLN A 61 -17.51 5.00 2.10
C GLN A 61 -17.51 3.51 2.43
N MET A 62 -18.68 2.87 2.58
CA MET A 62 -18.74 1.45 2.92
C MET A 62 -18.15 0.59 1.80
N LEU A 63 -18.41 0.95 0.54
CA LEU A 63 -17.84 0.23 -0.59
C LEU A 63 -16.32 0.40 -0.66
N ARG A 64 -15.79 1.59 -0.36
CA ARG A 64 -14.33 1.80 -0.27
C ARG A 64 -13.70 0.92 0.80
N VAL A 65 -14.27 0.90 2.01
CA VAL A 65 -13.80 0.04 3.11
C VAL A 65 -13.82 -1.42 2.69
N GLN A 66 -14.90 -1.89 2.05
CA GLN A 66 -15.00 -3.26 1.56
C GLN A 66 -13.94 -3.57 0.52
N ASN A 67 -13.79 -2.74 -0.52
CA ASN A 67 -12.80 -2.94 -1.58
C ASN A 67 -11.37 -2.98 -1.02
N PHE A 68 -11.02 -2.09 -0.09
CA PHE A 68 -9.70 -2.14 0.56
C PHE A 68 -9.53 -3.34 1.48
N SER A 69 -10.60 -3.83 2.13
CA SER A 69 -10.56 -5.05 2.94
C SER A 69 -10.28 -6.30 2.09
N ILE A 70 -10.90 -6.37 0.91
CA ILE A 70 -10.64 -7.43 -0.09
C ILE A 70 -9.15 -7.38 -0.47
N LEU A 71 -8.65 -6.20 -0.83
CA LEU A 71 -7.26 -6.02 -1.25
C LEU A 71 -6.26 -6.38 -0.15
N ASN A 72 -6.47 -5.91 1.08
CA ASN A 72 -5.60 -6.23 2.22
C ASN A 72 -5.53 -7.73 2.48
N ARG A 73 -6.65 -8.44 2.35
CA ARG A 73 -6.67 -9.90 2.51
C ARG A 73 -5.93 -10.59 1.37
N HIS A 74 -6.12 -10.14 0.12
CA HIS A 74 -5.40 -10.68 -1.03
C HIS A 74 -3.89 -10.48 -0.88
N LEU A 75 -3.44 -9.25 -0.57
CA LEU A 75 -2.05 -8.93 -0.28
C LEU A 75 -1.47 -9.84 0.80
N ARG A 76 -2.12 -9.92 1.97
CA ARG A 76 -1.66 -10.78 3.08
C ARG A 76 -1.51 -12.23 2.65
N ALA A 77 -2.51 -12.77 1.97
CA ALA A 77 -2.48 -14.15 1.49
C ALA A 77 -1.34 -14.35 0.50
N PHE A 78 -1.14 -13.43 -0.45
CA PHE A 78 -0.05 -13.54 -1.43
C PHE A 78 1.33 -13.53 -0.79
N TYR A 79 1.58 -12.59 0.14
CA TYR A 79 2.84 -12.57 0.88
C TYR A 79 3.08 -13.87 1.66
N GLN A 80 2.07 -14.37 2.36
CA GLN A 80 2.25 -15.50 3.27
C GLN A 80 2.24 -16.87 2.56
N GLU A 81 1.37 -17.05 1.58
CA GLU A 81 1.13 -18.33 0.90
C GLU A 81 2.04 -18.49 -0.32
N ASP A 82 2.11 -17.47 -1.17
CA ASP A 82 2.85 -17.54 -2.43
C ASP A 82 4.32 -17.15 -2.25
N LEU A 83 4.60 -16.03 -1.56
CA LEU A 83 5.98 -15.57 -1.32
C LEU A 83 6.65 -16.22 -0.11
N GLN A 84 5.90 -16.92 0.75
CA GLN A 84 6.41 -17.45 2.02
C GLN A 84 7.10 -16.36 2.87
N GLN A 85 6.49 -15.17 2.95
CA GLN A 85 6.97 -14.01 3.69
C GLN A 85 5.90 -13.48 4.66
N LEU A 86 6.31 -13.05 5.85
CA LEU A 86 5.46 -12.40 6.83
C LEU A 86 5.59 -10.87 6.75
N ILE A 87 4.48 -10.16 6.58
CA ILE A 87 4.43 -8.70 6.67
C ILE A 87 4.53 -8.29 8.15
N LEU A 88 5.62 -7.60 8.52
CA LEU A 88 5.87 -7.14 9.89
C LEU A 88 5.45 -5.69 10.14
N MET A 89 5.37 -4.88 9.08
CA MET A 89 4.77 -3.54 9.19
C MET A 89 3.26 -3.63 9.47
N PRO A 90 2.67 -2.62 10.13
CA PRO A 90 1.22 -2.54 10.28
C PRO A 90 0.53 -2.57 8.91
N LEU A 91 -0.47 -3.43 8.76
CA LEU A 91 -1.29 -3.45 7.56
C LEU A 91 -2.06 -2.13 7.37
N PRO A 92 -2.37 -1.74 6.12
CA PRO A 92 -3.11 -0.53 5.84
C PRO A 92 -4.45 -0.47 6.59
N ASN A 93 -4.74 0.63 7.29
CA ASN A 93 -6.01 0.81 7.98
C ASN A 93 -7.13 1.15 6.98
N VAL A 94 -7.89 0.12 6.59
CA VAL A 94 -8.99 0.23 5.60
C VAL A 94 -10.14 1.12 6.06
N ALA A 95 -10.37 1.25 7.37
CA ALA A 95 -11.41 2.13 7.89
C ALA A 95 -11.03 3.59 7.71
N LEU A 96 -9.75 3.92 7.94
CA LEU A 96 -9.21 5.25 7.76
C LEU A 96 -9.17 5.63 6.27
N LEU A 97 -8.69 4.72 5.40
CA LEU A 97 -8.72 4.88 3.94
C LEU A 97 -10.15 5.06 3.40
N GLY A 98 -11.09 4.30 3.94
CA GLY A 98 -12.47 4.31 3.50
C GLY A 98 -13.22 5.55 3.94
N GLN A 99 -12.96 6.12 5.13
CA GLN A 99 -13.66 7.31 5.65
C GLN A 99 -13.42 8.55 4.80
N ASP A 100 -12.21 9.07 4.80
CA ASP A 100 -11.82 10.24 4.00
C ASP A 100 -10.43 10.03 3.40
N PRO A 101 -10.36 9.67 2.10
CA PRO A 101 -9.10 9.39 1.43
C PRO A 101 -8.23 10.63 1.23
N LEU A 102 -8.73 11.85 1.46
CA LEU A 102 -7.96 13.09 1.26
C LEU A 102 -7.19 13.54 2.51
N THR A 103 -7.35 12.85 3.63
CA THR A 103 -6.61 13.15 4.86
C THR A 103 -5.15 12.70 4.75
N GLU A 104 -4.23 13.40 5.41
CA GLU A 104 -2.81 13.03 5.45
C GLU A 104 -2.60 11.60 5.95
N ALA A 105 -3.33 11.21 7.01
CA ALA A 105 -3.31 9.85 7.52
C ALA A 105 -3.75 8.83 6.46
N ALA A 106 -4.78 9.12 5.65
CA ALA A 106 -5.23 8.20 4.61
C ALA A 106 -4.22 8.09 3.48
N VAL A 107 -3.54 9.18 3.14
CA VAL A 107 -2.45 9.15 2.16
C VAL A 107 -1.31 8.24 2.65
N GLU A 108 -0.96 8.29 3.94
CA GLU A 108 0.05 7.38 4.51
C GLU A 108 -0.37 5.91 4.45
N GLU A 109 -1.63 5.61 4.79
CA GLU A 109 -2.16 4.25 4.68
C GLU A 109 -2.20 3.77 3.21
N LEU A 110 -2.47 4.68 2.26
CA LEU A 110 -2.45 4.38 0.83
C LEU A 110 -1.01 4.13 0.35
N ARG A 111 -0.03 4.91 0.81
CA ARG A 111 1.39 4.69 0.52
C ARG A 111 1.84 3.31 0.97
N ARG A 112 1.48 2.90 2.18
CA ARG A 112 1.75 1.54 2.68
C ARG A 112 1.12 0.45 1.80
N LEU A 113 -0.12 0.66 1.38
CA LEU A 113 -0.83 -0.28 0.53
C LEU A 113 -0.17 -0.40 -0.86
N LEU A 114 0.22 0.73 -1.47
CA LEU A 114 0.94 0.75 -2.74
C LEU A 114 2.33 0.13 -2.63
N LEU A 115 3.03 0.33 -1.52
CA LEU A 115 4.33 -0.29 -1.25
C LEU A 115 4.21 -1.82 -1.24
N LEU A 116 3.22 -2.37 -0.53
CA LEU A 116 2.95 -3.81 -0.52
C LEU A 116 2.56 -4.32 -1.91
N LEU A 117 1.72 -3.59 -2.65
CA LEU A 117 1.31 -3.97 -4.00
C LEU A 117 2.50 -4.00 -4.97
N LEU A 118 3.42 -3.03 -4.87
CA LEU A 118 4.68 -3.02 -5.62
C LEU A 118 5.53 -4.24 -5.27
N GLY A 119 5.63 -4.58 -3.99
CA GLY A 119 6.35 -5.77 -3.53
C GLY A 119 5.77 -7.07 -4.06
N CYS A 120 4.45 -7.17 -4.22
CA CYS A 120 3.83 -8.28 -4.94
C CYS A 120 4.21 -8.27 -6.43
N ALA A 121 4.10 -7.13 -7.11
CA ALA A 121 4.37 -7.02 -8.55
C ALA A 121 5.79 -7.44 -8.93
N VAL A 122 6.79 -7.06 -8.13
CA VAL A 122 8.21 -7.36 -8.42
C VAL A 122 8.67 -8.76 -7.95
N GLN A 123 7.83 -9.47 -7.20
CA GLN A 123 8.10 -10.83 -6.71
C GLN A 123 7.15 -11.90 -7.30
N CYS A 124 6.16 -11.51 -8.10
CA CYS A 124 5.24 -12.44 -8.76
C CYS A 124 5.87 -13.23 -9.92
N GLU A 125 5.14 -14.20 -10.46
CA GLU A 125 5.59 -15.03 -11.60
C GLU A 125 5.93 -14.21 -12.85
N ASN A 126 5.19 -13.12 -13.11
CA ASN A 126 5.36 -12.26 -14.28
C ASN A 126 6.18 -10.99 -13.98
N LYS A 127 7.02 -11.02 -12.93
CA LYS A 127 7.79 -9.86 -12.45
C LYS A 127 8.61 -9.16 -13.54
N GLU A 128 9.15 -9.90 -14.52
CA GLU A 128 9.97 -9.34 -15.58
C GLU A 128 9.22 -8.28 -16.38
N THR A 129 7.91 -8.47 -16.59
CA THR A 129 7.06 -7.48 -17.28
C THR A 129 6.99 -6.19 -16.47
N PHE A 130 6.76 -6.29 -15.16
CA PHE A 130 6.71 -5.13 -14.28
C PHE A 130 8.06 -4.42 -14.16
N ILE A 131 9.17 -5.18 -14.05
CA ILE A 131 10.52 -4.63 -14.02
C ILE A 131 10.85 -3.88 -15.32
N GLN A 132 10.49 -4.43 -16.48
CA GLN A 132 10.68 -3.75 -17.77
C GLN A 132 9.87 -2.44 -17.85
N GLN A 133 8.62 -2.44 -17.37
CA GLN A 133 7.81 -1.21 -17.31
C GLN A 133 8.47 -0.16 -16.41
N ILE A 134 8.99 -0.56 -15.24
CA ILE A 134 9.72 0.35 -14.34
C ILE A 134 10.98 0.90 -15.03
N GLN A 135 11.76 0.05 -15.71
CA GLN A 135 12.97 0.45 -16.44
C GLN A 135 12.71 1.39 -17.63
N SER A 136 11.46 1.48 -18.10
CA SER A 136 11.07 2.42 -19.17
C SER A 136 10.75 3.84 -18.67
N LEU A 137 10.67 4.04 -17.35
CA LEU A 137 10.41 5.36 -16.74
C LEU A 137 11.65 6.25 -16.77
N ASP A 138 11.54 7.50 -16.37
CA ASP A 138 12.69 8.37 -16.20
C ASP A 138 13.59 7.92 -15.02
N ILE A 139 14.86 8.34 -15.04
CA ILE A 139 15.88 7.90 -14.08
C ILE A 139 15.51 8.26 -12.64
N GLU A 140 14.91 9.44 -12.41
CA GLU A 140 14.55 9.90 -11.08
C GLU A 140 13.43 9.03 -10.48
N THR A 141 12.41 8.75 -11.29
CA THR A 141 11.31 7.85 -10.91
C THR A 141 11.80 6.41 -10.69
N GLN A 142 12.69 5.91 -11.56
CA GLN A 142 13.30 4.59 -11.39
C GLN A 142 14.05 4.47 -10.06
N ALA A 143 14.88 5.47 -9.73
CA ALA A 143 15.63 5.48 -8.48
C ALA A 143 14.71 5.51 -7.25
N ALA A 144 13.63 6.31 -7.29
CA ALA A 144 12.64 6.34 -6.22
C ALA A 144 11.93 5.00 -6.04
N ILE A 145 11.50 4.36 -7.13
CA ILE A 145 10.85 3.03 -7.09
C ILE A 145 11.83 1.97 -6.60
N ALA A 146 13.11 2.02 -6.99
CA ALA A 146 14.12 1.07 -6.54
C ALA A 146 14.31 1.10 -5.00
N ILE A 147 14.25 2.28 -4.38
CA ILE A 147 14.27 2.42 -2.91
C ILE A 147 13.04 1.74 -2.29
N CYS A 148 11.85 1.93 -2.87
CA CYS A 148 10.64 1.27 -2.40
C CYS A 148 10.70 -0.25 -2.53
N ILE A 149 11.28 -0.76 -3.64
CA ILE A 149 11.49 -2.20 -3.84
C ILE A 149 12.41 -2.73 -2.74
N GLN A 150 13.57 -2.11 -2.52
CA GLN A 150 14.49 -2.52 -1.46
C GLN A 150 13.81 -2.54 -0.09
N GLN A 151 13.01 -1.51 0.22
CA GLN A 151 12.27 -1.44 1.47
C GLN A 151 11.29 -2.62 1.63
N VAL A 152 10.58 -3.01 0.59
CA VAL A 152 9.51 -4.03 0.68
C VAL A 152 9.98 -5.46 0.36
N THR A 153 11.23 -5.64 -0.07
CA THR A 153 11.78 -6.98 -0.36
C THR A 153 13.02 -7.33 0.47
N GLN A 154 13.74 -6.35 1.03
CA GLN A 154 15.01 -6.57 1.73
C GLN A 154 15.03 -6.06 3.17
N ASP A 155 14.07 -5.22 3.60
CA ASP A 155 14.05 -4.73 4.99
C ASP A 155 13.35 -5.73 5.93
N PRO A 156 14.07 -6.39 6.87
CA PRO A 156 13.51 -7.36 7.80
C PRO A 156 12.62 -6.72 8.88
N ARG A 157 12.43 -5.39 8.85
CA ARG A 157 11.42 -4.67 9.65
C ARG A 157 10.09 -4.55 8.93
N VAL A 158 10.08 -4.73 7.61
CA VAL A 158 8.91 -4.57 6.73
C VAL A 158 8.34 -5.94 6.36
N VAL A 159 9.19 -6.84 5.87
CA VAL A 159 8.85 -8.22 5.50
C VAL A 159 9.91 -9.19 6.02
N LEU A 160 9.50 -10.38 6.43
CA LEU A 160 10.39 -11.43 6.94
C LEU A 160 10.16 -12.73 6.15
N PRO A 161 11.18 -13.29 5.48
CA PRO A 161 11.08 -14.63 4.89
C PRO A 161 10.75 -15.68 5.96
N LEU A 162 9.85 -16.60 5.65
CA LEU A 162 9.48 -17.72 6.53
C LEU A 162 10.41 -18.92 6.35
N GLN A 163 11.10 -19.01 5.22
CA GLN A 163 12.07 -20.06 4.95
C GLN A 163 13.36 -19.74 5.71
N TRP A 164 13.64 -20.54 6.74
CA TRP A 164 14.79 -20.34 7.63
C TRP A 164 16.12 -20.52 6.88
N GLU A 165 16.12 -21.35 5.84
CA GLU A 165 17.29 -21.61 5.00
C GLU A 165 17.77 -20.32 4.29
N GLU A 166 16.84 -19.54 3.73
CA GLU A 166 17.14 -18.24 3.10
C GLU A 166 17.64 -17.20 4.11
N LEU A 167 17.19 -17.28 5.37
CA LEU A 167 17.65 -16.43 6.48
C LEU A 167 19.05 -16.81 6.98
N VAL A 168 19.44 -18.08 6.87
CA VAL A 168 20.77 -18.57 7.29
C VAL A 168 21.85 -18.24 6.25
N GLU A 169 21.47 -18.10 4.97
CA GLU A 169 22.37 -17.58 3.92
C GLU A 169 22.63 -16.07 4.07
N ALA A 170 21.77 -15.33 4.79
CA ALA A 170 21.99 -13.93 5.08
C ALA A 170 23.15 -13.73 6.07
N GLU A 171 24.11 -12.87 5.72
CA GLU A 171 25.28 -12.56 6.56
C GLU A 171 24.84 -12.08 7.97
N GLY A 172 25.63 -12.37 9.01
CA GLY A 172 25.19 -12.26 10.41
C GLY A 172 24.57 -10.92 10.85
N ALA A 173 24.88 -9.81 10.17
CA ALA A 173 24.27 -8.51 10.44
C ALA A 173 22.78 -8.41 10.02
N ASP A 174 22.36 -9.14 8.98
CA ASP A 174 20.96 -9.23 8.56
C ASP A 174 20.18 -10.15 9.50
N LEU A 175 20.78 -11.28 9.91
CA LEU A 175 20.19 -12.18 10.90
C LEU A 175 19.97 -11.48 12.24
N GLN A 176 20.95 -10.69 12.70
CA GLN A 176 20.81 -9.91 13.94
C GLN A 176 19.69 -8.86 13.83
N ARG A 177 19.54 -8.21 12.67
CA ARG A 177 18.45 -7.26 12.40
C ARG A 177 17.09 -7.96 12.40
N ALA A 178 16.97 -9.11 11.75
CA ALA A 178 15.75 -9.91 11.74
C ALA A 178 15.36 -10.38 13.14
N PHE A 179 16.31 -10.93 13.91
CA PHE A 179 16.07 -11.33 15.29
C PHE A 179 15.64 -10.16 16.18
N SER A 180 16.31 -9.01 16.06
CA SER A 180 15.95 -7.80 16.80
C SER A 180 14.56 -7.27 16.42
N SER A 181 14.19 -7.36 15.14
CA SER A 181 12.85 -7.02 14.64
C SER A 181 11.79 -7.94 15.22
N MET A 182 11.99 -9.26 15.15
CA MET A 182 11.09 -10.27 15.75
C MET A 182 10.93 -10.08 17.25
N ALA A 183 12.02 -9.86 17.99
CA ALA A 183 11.97 -9.63 19.44
C ALA A 183 11.10 -8.41 19.79
N LYS A 184 11.25 -7.31 19.04
CA LYS A 184 10.41 -6.10 19.21
C LYS A 184 8.94 -6.36 18.90
N GLN A 185 8.65 -7.11 17.83
CA GLN A 185 7.28 -7.48 17.47
C GLN A 185 6.63 -8.35 18.54
N ILE A 186 7.35 -9.36 19.05
CA ILE A 186 6.88 -10.20 20.16
C ILE A 186 6.62 -9.36 21.41
N GLN A 187 7.52 -8.44 21.77
CA GLN A 187 7.32 -7.52 22.89
C GLN A 187 6.06 -6.65 22.71
N SER A 188 5.84 -6.13 21.51
CA SER A 188 4.64 -5.35 21.20
C SER A 188 3.36 -6.19 21.31
N LEU A 189 3.37 -7.43 20.79
CA LEU A 189 2.25 -8.35 20.90
C LEU A 189 1.93 -8.72 22.36
N LEU A 190 2.97 -8.94 23.18
CA LEU A 190 2.80 -9.19 24.61
C LEU A 190 2.18 -7.98 25.33
N ALA A 191 2.69 -6.78 25.05
CA ALA A 191 2.13 -5.55 25.62
C ALA A 191 0.65 -5.36 25.20
N GLN A 192 0.33 -5.58 23.92
CA GLN A 192 -1.05 -5.50 23.41
C GLN A 192 -1.98 -6.52 24.09
N ARG A 193 -1.50 -7.76 24.25
CA ARG A 193 -2.24 -8.81 24.98
C ARG A 193 -2.53 -8.36 26.41
N ASP A 194 -1.52 -7.87 27.12
CA ASP A 194 -1.64 -7.48 28.52
C ASP A 194 -2.60 -6.28 28.69
N THR A 195 -2.47 -5.25 27.84
CA THR A 195 -3.43 -4.13 27.80
C THR A 195 -4.86 -4.61 27.51
N HIS A 196 -5.06 -5.54 26.58
CA HIS A 196 -6.39 -6.06 26.26
C HIS A 196 -6.99 -6.87 27.43
N LEU A 197 -6.17 -7.58 28.20
CA LEU A 197 -6.62 -8.29 29.41
C LEU A 197 -7.03 -7.30 30.53
N GLU A 198 -6.24 -6.25 30.75
CA GLU A 198 -6.57 -5.20 31.73
C GLU A 198 -7.89 -4.48 31.41
N VAL A 199 -8.07 -4.06 30.15
CA VAL A 199 -9.30 -3.41 29.69
C VAL A 199 -10.51 -4.34 29.87
N ARG A 200 -10.35 -5.65 29.56
CA ARG A 200 -11.43 -6.64 29.75
C ARG A 200 -11.76 -6.85 31.23
N LEU A 201 -10.79 -6.75 32.14
CA LEU A 201 -11.04 -6.83 33.58
C LEU A 201 -11.79 -5.59 34.10
N LEU A 202 -11.50 -4.41 33.55
CA LEU A 202 -12.18 -3.16 33.90
C LEU A 202 -13.61 -3.05 33.34
N MET A 203 -13.90 -3.64 32.17
CA MET A 203 -15.26 -3.65 31.61
C MET A 203 -16.20 -4.69 32.25
N ASN A 204 -15.68 -5.62 33.06
CA ASN A 204 -16.47 -6.65 33.76
C ASN A 204 -16.69 -6.32 35.25
N GLN A 205 -16.42 -5.08 35.66
CA GLN A 205 -16.77 -4.51 36.97
C GLN A 205 -17.87 -3.47 36.80
#